data_AF-A0A8S1PIN9-F1
#
_entry.id   AF-A0A8S1PIN9-F1
#
_cell.length_a   1.000
_cell.length_b   1.000
_cell.length_c   1.000
_cell.angle_alpha   90.00
_cell.angle_beta   90.00
_cell.angle_gamma   90.00
#
_symmetry.space_group_name_H-M   'P 1'
#
loop_
_entity.id
_entity.type
_entity.pdbx_description
1 polymer ?
#
loop_
_entity_poly.entity_id
_entity_poly.type
_entity_poly.pdbx_seq_one_letter_code
_entity_poly.pdbx_strand_id
1 'polypeptide(L)'
;MGNINVCCNSREDHPPQNHQNKQKHQQDTEESEYEPNTEAYRKTIQSVIISKPSLTFGEQMIQDIIDLTDENKVPLTSENGWNNLINQQFVKLFAFEWKKAEKSIVIVLRAEFQLNCIMQSYINIALDDMKLIDKKIEELNIIEENTEHNESIRYIAHKGIGVLKSRDFLYLKSQQKISEKLYIEAAKSIEDQSGYPEKKRTRGQINLAGQIVEQINPQVLLIKQFLDVDMKTNVQLVTLKNPIIKEFLKYHESLQNYFNLQQ
;
A
#
# COMPACT_ATOMS: atom_id res chain seq x y z
N MET A 1 -61.30 5.18 -3.44
CA MET A 1 -62.37 4.43 -4.14
C MET A 1 -63.02 5.37 -5.14
N GLY A 2 -63.04 5.01 -6.43
CA GLY A 2 -63.72 5.71 -7.55
C GLY A 2 -63.11 7.09 -7.91
N ASN A 3 -62.99 7.55 -9.15
CA ASN A 3 -63.58 7.11 -10.40
C ASN A 3 -62.67 7.44 -11.60
N ILE A 4 -62.81 6.58 -12.59
CA ILE A 4 -62.42 6.72 -13.98
C ILE A 4 -63.27 7.85 -14.60
N ASN A 5 -62.69 8.66 -15.49
CA ASN A 5 -63.41 9.04 -16.70
C ASN A 5 -62.47 9.25 -17.89
N VAL A 6 -62.79 8.49 -18.93
CA VAL A 6 -62.29 8.53 -20.29
C VAL A 6 -63.05 9.61 -21.05
N CYS A 7 -62.38 10.33 -21.96
CA CYS A 7 -63.05 10.85 -23.15
C CYS A 7 -62.10 10.79 -24.35
N CYS A 8 -62.64 10.22 -25.42
CA CYS A 8 -62.04 9.91 -26.70
C CYS A 8 -62.04 11.12 -27.64
N ASN A 9 -61.20 11.03 -28.69
CA ASN A 9 -61.40 11.45 -30.09
C ASN A 9 -60.00 11.72 -30.69
N SER A 10 -59.63 11.39 -31.92
CA SER A 10 -60.21 10.64 -33.03
C SER A 10 -59.07 10.47 -34.05
N ARG A 11 -59.20 9.45 -34.92
CA ARG A 11 -58.25 8.95 -35.92
C ARG A 11 -57.67 10.00 -36.87
N GLU A 12 -56.47 9.72 -37.41
CA GLU A 12 -56.26 9.59 -38.87
C GLU A 12 -54.95 8.83 -39.18
N ASP A 13 -55.02 7.97 -40.20
CA ASP A 13 -54.07 6.94 -40.61
C ASP A 13 -53.18 7.37 -41.79
N HIS A 14 -51.93 6.86 -41.77
CA HIS A 14 -50.99 6.57 -42.90
C HIS A 14 -50.18 7.71 -43.58
N PRO A 15 -49.03 7.43 -44.26
CA PRO A 15 -48.05 6.32 -44.19
C PRO A 15 -46.57 6.82 -44.08
N PRO A 16 -45.53 5.92 -44.06
CA PRO A 16 -44.16 6.27 -43.70
C PRO A 16 -43.27 6.56 -44.91
N GLN A 17 -42.27 7.45 -44.78
CA GLN A 17 -40.97 7.28 -45.46
C GLN A 17 -39.89 8.29 -45.04
N ASN A 18 -38.67 7.75 -45.00
CA ASN A 18 -37.36 8.36 -45.16
C ASN A 18 -36.70 9.11 -43.99
N HIS A 19 -35.83 8.33 -43.32
CA HIS A 19 -34.42 8.64 -43.08
C HIS A 19 -33.90 9.92 -43.75
N GLN A 20 -33.39 10.86 -42.93
CA GLN A 20 -32.09 11.49 -43.16
C GLN A 20 -31.60 12.26 -41.92
N ASN A 21 -30.39 11.90 -41.51
CA ASN A 21 -29.36 12.71 -40.86
C ASN A 21 -29.73 13.55 -39.62
N LYS A 22 -29.65 12.91 -38.45
CA LYS A 22 -29.09 13.57 -37.26
C LYS A 22 -27.61 13.23 -37.17
N GLN A 23 -26.77 14.13 -37.69
CA GLN A 23 -25.36 14.19 -37.33
C GLN A 23 -25.27 14.46 -35.83
N LYS A 24 -25.07 13.42 -35.03
CA LYS A 24 -24.50 13.57 -33.69
C LYS A 24 -23.03 13.93 -33.90
N HIS A 25 -22.64 15.12 -33.45
CA HIS A 25 -21.25 15.37 -33.08
C HIS A 25 -20.88 14.36 -32.00
N GLN A 26 -20.19 13.29 -32.40
CA GLN A 26 -19.24 12.61 -31.54
C GLN A 26 -18.10 13.61 -31.35
N GLN A 27 -18.12 14.33 -30.23
CA GLN A 27 -16.88 14.82 -29.66
C GLN A 27 -16.17 13.58 -29.16
N ASP A 28 -15.24 13.09 -29.97
CA ASP A 28 -14.17 12.20 -29.55
C ASP A 28 -13.39 12.95 -28.47
N THR A 29 -13.81 12.76 -27.24
CA THR A 29 -12.91 12.86 -26.11
C THR A 29 -12.21 11.51 -26.09
N GLU A 30 -11.09 11.45 -26.81
CA GLU A 30 -10.08 10.44 -26.55
C GLU A 30 -9.69 10.58 -25.09
N GLU A 31 -10.38 9.88 -24.20
CA GLU A 31 -9.81 9.42 -22.94
C GLU A 31 -8.62 8.54 -23.36
N SER A 32 -7.46 9.17 -23.52
CA SER A 32 -6.23 8.42 -23.70
C SER A 32 -6.12 7.52 -22.48
N GLU A 33 -6.27 6.22 -22.68
CA GLU A 33 -5.93 5.20 -21.69
C GLU A 33 -4.45 5.42 -21.34
N TYR A 34 -4.21 6.21 -20.30
CA TYR A 34 -2.90 6.35 -19.71
C TYR A 34 -2.63 5.02 -19.01
N GLU A 35 -2.03 4.07 -19.73
CA GLU A 35 -1.32 2.99 -19.07
C GLU A 35 -0.04 3.60 -18.48
N PRO A 36 0.10 3.67 -17.14
CA PRO A 36 1.37 4.04 -16.55
C PRO A 36 2.43 3.10 -17.12
N ASN A 37 3.64 3.61 -17.38
CA ASN A 37 4.75 2.79 -17.87
C ASN A 37 5.25 1.85 -16.76
N THR A 38 4.42 0.86 -16.43
CA THR A 38 4.60 -0.15 -15.40
C THR A 38 5.85 -0.98 -15.65
N GLU A 39 6.26 -1.10 -16.91
CA GLU A 39 7.45 -1.83 -17.31
C GLU A 39 8.75 -1.05 -17.06
N ALA A 40 8.76 0.28 -17.26
CA ALA A 40 9.91 1.11 -16.88
C ALA A 40 10.16 1.07 -15.38
N TYR A 41 9.11 1.18 -14.54
CA TYR A 41 9.25 1.05 -13.10
C TYR A 41 9.64 -0.35 -12.64
N ARG A 42 9.05 -1.41 -13.23
CA ARG A 42 9.44 -2.79 -12.93
C ARG A 42 10.91 -3.02 -13.26
N LYS A 43 11.39 -2.48 -14.40
CA LYS A 43 12.81 -2.44 -14.74
C LYS A 43 13.61 -1.62 -13.75
N THR A 44 13.15 -0.46 -13.30
CA THR A 44 13.84 0.35 -12.27
C THR A 44 13.95 -0.40 -10.96
N ILE A 45 12.87 -0.88 -10.36
CA ILE A 45 12.88 -1.69 -9.13
C ILE A 45 13.75 -2.93 -9.29
N GLN A 46 13.57 -3.70 -10.37
CA GLN A 46 14.37 -4.90 -10.61
C GLN A 46 15.85 -4.58 -10.88
N SER A 47 16.16 -3.43 -11.47
CA SER A 47 17.54 -2.98 -11.72
C SER A 47 18.21 -2.43 -10.45
N VAL A 48 17.43 -1.93 -9.51
CA VAL A 48 17.91 -1.45 -8.19
C VAL A 48 18.18 -2.65 -7.28
N ILE A 49 17.34 -3.69 -7.34
CA ILE A 49 17.51 -4.95 -6.61
C ILE A 49 18.54 -5.82 -7.34
N ILE A 50 19.83 -5.58 -7.06
CA ILE A 50 20.93 -6.41 -7.55
C ILE A 50 21.31 -7.40 -6.45
N SER A 51 21.40 -8.68 -6.80
CA SER A 51 21.98 -9.72 -5.91
C SER A 51 23.42 -9.37 -5.57
N LYS A 52 23.69 -9.02 -4.30
CA LYS A 52 25.04 -8.73 -3.82
C LYS A 52 25.65 -10.01 -3.22
N PRO A 53 26.72 -10.58 -3.79
CA PRO A 53 27.19 -11.95 -3.51
C PRO A 53 27.80 -12.18 -2.10
N SER A 54 27.53 -11.31 -1.13
CA SER A 54 28.09 -11.39 0.23
C SER A 54 27.11 -11.03 1.33
N LEU A 55 25.86 -10.70 1.00
CA LEU A 55 24.85 -10.34 2.00
C LEU A 55 24.00 -11.56 2.37
N THR A 56 23.68 -11.68 3.65
CA THR A 56 22.57 -12.52 4.11
C THR A 56 21.27 -12.02 3.49
N PHE A 57 20.24 -12.87 3.48
CA PHE A 57 18.95 -12.50 2.91
C PHE A 57 18.33 -11.28 3.60
N GLY A 58 18.45 -11.16 4.93
CA GLY A 58 18.03 -9.97 5.69
C GLY A 58 18.77 -8.70 5.30
N GLU A 59 20.10 -8.75 5.23
CA GLU A 59 20.93 -7.61 4.82
C GLU A 59 20.59 -7.12 3.41
N GLN A 60 20.33 -8.04 2.48
CA GLN A 60 19.88 -7.67 1.14
C GLN A 60 18.53 -6.93 1.18
N MET A 61 17.56 -7.41 1.96
CA MET A 61 16.26 -6.72 2.09
C MET A 61 16.44 -5.31 2.67
N ILE A 62 17.28 -5.14 3.70
CA ILE A 62 17.58 -3.82 4.28
C ILE A 62 18.17 -2.88 3.25
N GLN A 63 19.13 -3.36 2.46
CA GLN A 63 19.75 -2.57 1.41
C GLN A 63 18.75 -2.20 0.30
N ASP A 64 17.86 -3.12 -0.06
CA ASP A 64 16.79 -2.86 -1.02
C ASP A 64 15.83 -1.78 -0.49
N ILE A 65 15.51 -1.74 0.81
CA ILE A 65 14.72 -0.66 1.42
C ILE A 65 15.45 0.69 1.36
N ILE A 66 16.77 0.71 1.58
CA ILE A 66 17.59 1.92 1.44
C ILE A 66 17.50 2.47 0.03
N ASP A 67 17.76 1.61 -0.95
CA ASP A 67 17.76 2.03 -2.35
C ASP A 67 16.34 2.38 -2.83
N LEU A 68 15.37 1.59 -2.34
CA LEU A 68 13.92 1.77 -2.33
C LEU A 68 13.53 3.21 -2.03
N THR A 69 13.89 3.67 -0.84
CA THR A 69 13.41 4.92 -0.25
C THR A 69 14.18 6.17 -0.68
N ASP A 70 15.26 6.03 -1.47
CA ASP A 70 16.02 7.15 -2.02
C ASP A 70 15.34 7.73 -3.27
N GLU A 71 14.85 8.97 -3.19
CA GLU A 71 14.18 9.66 -4.30
C GLU A 71 15.11 9.93 -5.50
N ASN A 72 16.43 9.94 -5.30
CA ASN A 72 17.38 10.06 -6.41
C ASN A 72 17.47 8.77 -7.23
N LYS A 73 17.20 7.62 -6.59
CA LYS A 73 17.19 6.31 -7.25
C LYS A 73 15.82 5.96 -7.79
N VAL A 74 14.77 6.31 -7.05
CA VAL A 74 13.37 6.07 -7.44
C VAL A 74 12.58 7.38 -7.33
N PRO A 75 12.60 8.22 -8.37
CA PRO A 75 11.90 9.50 -8.35
C PRO A 75 10.38 9.32 -8.30
N LEU A 76 9.73 10.03 -7.37
CA LEU A 76 8.28 9.96 -7.10
C LEU A 76 7.46 10.89 -8.00
N THR A 77 7.66 10.78 -9.32
CA THR A 77 6.99 11.63 -10.33
C THR A 77 5.81 10.91 -10.99
N SER A 78 4.86 11.69 -11.50
CA SER A 78 3.74 11.16 -12.30
C SER A 78 4.22 10.45 -13.56
N GLU A 79 5.31 10.92 -14.17
CA GLU A 79 5.95 10.29 -15.34
C GLU A 79 6.41 8.85 -15.04
N ASN A 80 6.81 8.59 -13.79
CA ASN A 80 7.18 7.26 -13.29
C ASN A 80 5.97 6.48 -12.74
N GLY A 81 4.75 6.96 -12.95
CA GLY A 81 3.49 6.32 -12.53
C GLY A 81 3.08 6.57 -11.06
N TRP A 82 3.83 7.39 -10.32
CA TRP A 82 3.49 7.68 -8.92
C TRP A 82 2.34 8.68 -8.81
N ASN A 83 1.32 8.28 -8.06
CA ASN A 83 0.20 9.11 -7.69
C ASN A 83 0.47 9.73 -6.33
N ASN A 84 0.52 11.05 -6.27
CA ASN A 84 0.55 11.76 -5.00
C ASN A 84 -0.84 11.69 -4.34
N LEU A 85 -0.93 11.01 -3.20
CA LEU A 85 -2.17 10.85 -2.44
C LEU A 85 -2.28 11.88 -1.31
N ILE A 86 -1.16 12.17 -0.65
CA ILE A 86 -1.05 13.17 0.43
C ILE A 86 0.28 13.91 0.23
N ASN A 87 0.24 15.25 0.25
CA ASN A 87 1.43 16.09 0.20
C ASN A 87 1.30 17.24 1.19
N GLN A 88 1.56 16.96 2.47
CA GLN A 88 1.56 17.93 3.54
C GLN A 88 2.98 18.04 4.12
N GLN A 89 3.25 19.12 4.85
CA GLN A 89 4.61 19.44 5.34
C GLN A 89 5.28 18.29 6.12
N PHE A 90 4.52 17.55 6.92
CA PHE A 90 5.04 16.51 7.81
C PHE A 90 4.54 15.10 7.48
N VAL A 91 3.76 14.96 6.41
CA VAL A 91 3.11 13.71 6.01
C VAL A 91 2.97 13.70 4.49
N LYS A 92 3.60 12.72 3.85
CA LYS A 92 3.51 12.45 2.43
C LYS A 92 3.13 11.00 2.20
N LEU A 93 2.31 10.76 1.19
CA LEU A 93 1.92 9.43 0.76
C LEU A 93 1.80 9.40 -0.76
N PHE A 94 2.51 8.47 -1.38
CA PHE A 94 2.47 8.20 -2.81
C PHE A 94 2.06 6.75 -3.03
N ALA A 95 1.35 6.51 -4.13
CA ALA A 95 0.94 5.17 -4.52
C ALA A 95 1.21 4.93 -6.01
N PHE A 96 1.61 3.71 -6.31
CA PHE A 96 1.79 3.21 -7.66
C PHE A 96 1.03 1.88 -7.77
N GLU A 97 0.46 1.59 -8.94
CA GLU A 97 -0.12 0.29 -9.22
C GLU A 97 0.54 -0.36 -10.43
N TRP A 98 0.69 -1.68 -10.37
CA TRP A 98 1.08 -2.47 -11.53
C TRP A 98 0.28 -3.77 -11.59
N LYS A 99 0.03 -4.23 -12.82
CA LYS A 99 -0.73 -5.45 -13.10
C LYS A 99 0.23 -6.62 -13.28
N LYS A 100 -0.03 -7.73 -12.58
CA LYS A 100 0.60 -9.02 -12.87
C LYS A 100 -0.03 -9.63 -14.12
N ALA A 101 0.69 -10.55 -14.76
CA ALA A 101 0.22 -11.30 -15.94
C ALA A 101 -1.14 -11.99 -15.72
N GLU A 102 -1.43 -12.40 -14.48
CA GLU A 102 -2.67 -13.08 -14.08
C GLU A 102 -3.82 -12.12 -13.73
N LYS A 103 -3.73 -10.84 -14.11
CA LYS A 103 -4.73 -9.77 -13.84
C LYS A 103 -4.90 -9.38 -12.36
N SER A 104 -4.08 -9.89 -11.46
CA SER A 104 -4.00 -9.35 -10.10
C SER A 104 -3.23 -8.03 -10.10
N ILE A 105 -3.66 -7.08 -9.27
CA ILE A 105 -3.08 -5.76 -9.10
C ILE A 105 -2.23 -5.75 -7.84
N VAL A 106 -1.02 -5.22 -7.97
CA VAL A 106 -0.12 -4.91 -6.86
C VAL A 106 -0.11 -3.41 -6.66
N ILE A 107 -0.26 -2.99 -5.41
CA ILE A 107 -0.18 -1.58 -5.03
C ILE A 107 1.11 -1.39 -4.24
N VAL A 108 1.91 -0.44 -4.68
CA VAL A 108 3.13 -0.01 -4.00
C VAL A 108 2.87 1.33 -3.34
N LEU A 109 3.19 1.45 -2.06
CA LEU A 109 3.08 2.69 -1.30
C LEU A 109 4.46 3.20 -0.88
N ARG A 110 4.60 4.52 -0.91
CA ARG A 110 5.72 5.26 -0.33
C ARG A 110 5.17 6.29 0.62
N ALA A 111 5.63 6.27 1.87
CA ALA A 111 5.23 7.26 2.85
C ALA A 111 6.45 7.94 3.45
N GLU A 112 6.30 9.21 3.79
CA GLU A 112 7.25 9.95 4.61
C GLU A 112 6.48 10.72 5.67
N PHE A 113 6.81 10.56 6.94
CA PHE A 113 6.15 11.33 8.00
C PHE A 113 7.02 11.50 9.23
N GLN A 114 6.65 12.46 10.08
CA GLN A 114 7.33 12.72 11.35
C GLN A 114 6.51 12.26 12.55
N LEU A 115 7.22 11.78 13.58
CA LEU A 115 6.67 11.44 14.89
C LEU A 115 7.46 12.14 16.00
N ASN A 116 6.76 12.66 17.00
CA ASN A 116 7.37 13.29 18.17
C ASN A 116 7.73 12.23 19.23
N CYS A 117 8.84 11.53 19.03
CA CYS A 117 9.38 10.56 19.98
C CYS A 117 10.90 10.40 19.84
N ILE A 118 11.50 9.62 20.75
CA ILE A 118 12.90 9.22 20.66
C ILE A 118 13.04 7.84 20.03
N MET A 119 14.19 7.57 19.41
CA MET A 119 14.47 6.31 18.72
C MET A 119 14.18 5.08 19.60
N GLN A 120 14.59 5.12 20.88
CA GLN A 120 14.40 3.99 21.78
C GLN A 120 12.91 3.69 22.04
N SER A 121 12.09 4.71 22.27
CA SER A 121 10.65 4.54 22.46
C SER A 121 9.99 3.95 21.22
N TYR A 122 10.44 4.36 20.03
CA TYR A 122 9.94 3.82 18.78
C TYR A 122 10.28 2.34 18.60
N ILE A 123 11.55 1.96 18.81
CA ILE A 123 12.02 0.58 18.65
C ILE A 123 11.25 -0.37 19.57
N ASN A 124 11.02 0.01 20.83
CA ASN A 124 10.29 -0.81 21.79
C ASN A 124 8.89 -1.19 21.28
N ILE A 125 8.17 -0.26 20.66
CA ILE A 125 6.81 -0.53 20.18
C ILE A 125 6.80 -1.28 18.84
N ALA A 126 7.75 -0.97 17.96
CA ALA A 126 7.90 -1.65 16.68
C ALA A 126 8.19 -3.16 16.85
N LEU A 127 8.70 -3.56 18.02
CA LEU A 127 8.97 -4.94 18.39
C LEU A 127 7.76 -5.61 19.04
N ASP A 128 7.13 -4.96 20.03
CA ASP A 128 6.25 -5.67 20.98
C ASP A 128 4.75 -5.33 20.85
N ASP A 129 4.37 -4.18 20.28
CA ASP A 129 3.05 -3.58 20.58
C ASP A 129 2.30 -2.96 19.39
N MET A 130 2.58 -3.38 18.15
CA MET A 130 1.89 -2.83 16.96
C MET A 130 0.34 -2.95 17.02
N LYS A 131 -0.20 -3.93 17.76
CA LYS A 131 -1.64 -4.06 18.02
C LYS A 131 -2.23 -2.91 18.85
N LEU A 132 -1.43 -2.24 19.69
CA LEU A 132 -1.87 -1.07 20.45
C LEU A 132 -2.07 0.15 19.55
N ILE A 133 -1.33 0.22 18.44
CA ILE A 133 -1.41 1.29 17.46
C ILE A 133 -2.46 0.97 16.39
N ASP A 134 -2.36 -0.20 15.76
CA ASP A 134 -3.24 -0.58 14.65
C ASP A 134 -4.34 -1.57 15.08
N LYS A 135 -5.53 -1.03 15.33
CA LYS A 135 -6.75 -1.78 15.69
C LYS A 135 -7.28 -2.69 14.57
N LYS A 136 -6.69 -2.64 13.36
CA LYS A 136 -6.99 -3.56 12.25
C LYS A 136 -6.24 -4.87 12.37
N ILE A 137 -5.17 -4.92 13.14
CA ILE A 137 -4.47 -6.16 13.43
C ILE A 137 -5.37 -7.03 14.32
N GLU A 138 -5.83 -8.15 13.77
CA GLU A 138 -6.58 -9.17 14.52
C GLU A 138 -5.63 -10.10 15.25
N GLU A 139 -4.52 -10.44 14.58
CA GLU A 139 -3.54 -11.41 15.05
C GLU A 139 -2.14 -10.95 14.66
N LEU A 140 -1.20 -11.16 15.56
CA LEU A 140 0.22 -10.84 15.40
C LEU A 140 0.95 -11.83 16.27
N ASN A 141 1.74 -12.70 15.64
CA ASN A 141 2.52 -13.72 16.31
C ASN A 141 3.94 -13.68 15.78
N ILE A 142 4.91 -13.86 16.67
CA ILE A 142 6.28 -14.19 16.29
C ILE A 142 6.38 -15.71 16.33
N ILE A 143 6.69 -16.32 15.19
CA ILE A 143 6.75 -17.78 15.02
C ILE A 143 8.14 -18.29 15.40
N GLU A 144 9.16 -17.58 14.94
CA GLU A 144 10.56 -17.92 15.15
C GLU A 144 11.38 -16.63 15.25
N GLU A 145 12.39 -16.63 16.11
CA GLU A 145 13.33 -15.53 16.28
C GLU A 145 14.76 -16.03 16.10
N ASN A 146 15.53 -15.28 15.31
CA ASN A 146 16.97 -15.40 15.23
C ASN A 146 17.60 -14.12 15.76
N THR A 147 18.00 -14.16 17.03
CA THR A 147 18.60 -13.02 17.73
C THR A 147 20.01 -12.69 17.23
N GLU A 148 20.73 -13.63 16.62
CA GLU A 148 22.07 -13.39 16.08
C GLU A 148 22.03 -12.42 14.88
N HIS A 149 21.01 -12.57 14.04
CA HIS A 149 20.82 -11.73 12.85
C HIS A 149 19.74 -10.66 13.01
N ASN A 150 19.11 -10.56 14.20
CA ASN A 150 17.95 -9.69 14.45
C ASN A 150 16.83 -9.93 13.42
N GLU A 151 16.56 -11.21 13.16
CA GLU A 151 15.56 -11.66 12.21
C GLU A 151 14.44 -12.41 12.94
N SER A 152 13.24 -12.37 12.38
CA SER A 152 12.11 -13.13 12.91
C SER A 152 11.13 -13.53 11.82
N ILE A 153 10.59 -14.75 11.92
CA ILE A 153 9.43 -15.15 11.12
C ILE A 153 8.19 -14.70 11.88
N ARG A 154 7.36 -13.90 11.22
CA ARG A 154 6.17 -13.29 11.81
C ARG A 154 4.92 -13.62 11.01
N TYR A 155 3.83 -13.76 11.74
CA TYR A 155 2.49 -13.83 11.21
C TYR A 155 1.70 -12.59 11.61
N ILE A 156 0.94 -12.03 10.67
CA ILE A 156 0.00 -10.96 10.94
C ILE A 156 -1.31 -11.14 10.16
N ALA A 157 -2.45 -10.93 10.82
CA ALA A 157 -3.77 -10.94 10.20
C ALA A 157 -4.43 -9.56 10.34
N HIS A 158 -4.96 -9.04 9.24
CA HIS A 158 -5.66 -7.76 9.20
C HIS A 158 -7.14 -7.92 8.82
N LYS A 159 -7.98 -7.11 9.48
CA LYS A 159 -9.36 -6.84 9.06
C LYS A 159 -9.40 -6.28 7.65
N GLY A 160 -10.52 -6.49 6.96
CA GLY A 160 -10.78 -5.88 5.65
C GLY A 160 -10.81 -4.34 5.67
N ILE A 161 -10.55 -3.75 4.51
CA ILE A 161 -10.48 -2.30 4.26
C ILE A 161 -11.34 -1.94 3.04
N GLY A 162 -12.46 -1.27 3.25
CA GLY A 162 -13.39 -0.95 2.15
C GLY A 162 -13.89 -2.23 1.45
N VAL A 163 -13.65 -2.33 0.14
CA VAL A 163 -14.02 -3.51 -0.68
C VAL A 163 -13.05 -4.69 -0.51
N LEU A 164 -11.93 -4.49 0.17
CA LEU A 164 -10.92 -5.51 0.43
C LEU A 164 -11.33 -6.37 1.63
N LYS A 165 -11.51 -7.68 1.41
CA LYS A 165 -11.66 -8.70 2.47
C LYS A 165 -10.44 -8.76 3.41
N SER A 166 -10.56 -9.48 4.52
CA SER A 166 -9.45 -9.72 5.46
C SER A 166 -8.29 -10.48 4.81
N ARG A 167 -7.07 -10.06 5.09
CA ARG A 167 -5.83 -10.67 4.60
C ARG A 167 -4.97 -11.11 5.75
N ASP A 168 -4.12 -12.08 5.48
CA ASP A 168 -3.04 -12.43 6.38
C ASP A 168 -1.71 -12.54 5.63
N PHE A 169 -0.62 -12.48 6.38
CA PHE A 169 0.74 -12.50 5.86
C PHE A 169 1.63 -13.32 6.77
N LEU A 170 2.46 -14.15 6.16
CA LEU A 170 3.60 -14.80 6.78
C LEU A 170 4.86 -14.25 6.13
N TYR A 171 5.81 -13.79 6.93
CA TYR A 171 6.98 -13.09 6.42
C TYR A 171 8.18 -13.19 7.35
N LEU A 172 9.37 -13.12 6.75
CA LEU A 172 10.61 -12.83 7.46
C LEU A 172 10.71 -11.32 7.65
N LYS A 173 11.04 -10.89 8.87
CA LYS A 173 11.38 -9.53 9.23
C LYS A 173 12.87 -9.49 9.61
N SER A 174 13.61 -8.53 9.07
CA SER A 174 14.99 -8.22 9.47
C SER A 174 15.05 -6.79 10.01
N GLN A 175 15.81 -6.57 11.08
CA GLN A 175 15.87 -5.31 11.80
C GLN A 175 17.32 -4.95 12.10
N GLN A 176 17.73 -3.71 11.82
CA GLN A 176 19.09 -3.26 12.03
C GLN A 176 19.12 -1.87 12.65
N LYS A 177 19.75 -1.75 13.82
CA LYS A 177 20.14 -0.47 14.41
C LYS A 177 21.53 -0.12 13.88
N ILE A 178 21.59 0.78 12.90
CA ILE A 178 22.85 1.21 12.27
C ILE A 178 23.60 2.20 13.18
N SER A 179 22.86 3.06 13.89
CA SER A 179 23.41 3.97 14.89
C SER A 179 22.33 4.40 15.89
N GLU A 180 22.69 5.24 16.87
CA GLU A 180 21.71 5.88 17.77
C GLU A 180 20.69 6.76 17.04
N LYS A 181 20.97 7.16 15.79
CA LYS A 181 20.09 8.01 14.99
C LYS A 181 19.46 7.32 13.80
N LEU A 182 19.79 6.06 13.54
CA LEU A 182 19.35 5.36 12.33
C LEU A 182 18.98 3.92 12.64
N TYR A 183 17.72 3.59 12.37
CA TYR A 183 17.16 2.26 12.49
C TYR A 183 16.43 1.90 11.20
N ILE A 184 16.60 0.66 10.73
CA ILE A 184 16.01 0.19 9.49
C ILE A 184 15.38 -1.17 9.75
N GLU A 185 14.20 -1.39 9.17
CA GLU A 185 13.60 -2.71 9.13
C GLU A 185 13.10 -3.03 7.73
N ALA A 186 13.13 -4.32 7.40
CA ALA A 186 12.64 -4.84 6.15
C ALA A 186 11.89 -6.15 6.38
N ALA A 187 10.98 -6.46 5.48
CA ALA A 187 10.10 -7.60 5.54
C ALA A 187 9.81 -8.14 4.14
N LYS A 188 9.74 -9.47 4.03
CA LYS A 188 9.38 -10.16 2.79
C LYS A 188 8.67 -11.46 3.11
N SER A 189 7.62 -11.75 2.35
CA SER A 189 6.88 -12.99 2.54
C SER A 189 7.75 -14.20 2.25
N ILE A 190 7.64 -15.19 3.12
CA ILE A 190 8.25 -16.51 2.93
C ILE A 190 7.18 -17.47 2.42
N GLU A 191 7.60 -18.46 1.64
CA GLU A 191 6.70 -19.53 1.22
C GLU A 191 6.39 -20.42 2.42
N ASP A 192 5.10 -20.64 2.67
CA ASP A 192 4.65 -21.53 3.72
C ASP A 192 4.21 -22.87 3.14
N GLN A 193 4.87 -23.95 3.52
CA GLN A 193 4.38 -25.32 3.26
C GLN A 193 3.53 -25.87 4.42
N SER A 194 3.46 -25.16 5.56
CA SER A 194 2.87 -25.65 6.82
C SER A 194 1.38 -25.34 7.00
N GLY A 195 0.81 -24.44 6.19
CA GLY A 195 -0.63 -24.12 6.21
C GLY A 195 -1.06 -23.14 7.32
N TYR A 196 -0.12 -22.33 7.80
CA TYR A 196 -0.30 -21.39 8.90
C TYR A 196 -0.62 -19.98 8.39
N PRO A 197 -1.72 -19.33 8.80
CA PRO A 197 -2.99 -19.84 9.36
C PRO A 197 -4.17 -19.80 8.37
N GLU A 198 -5.35 -20.14 8.89
CA GLU A 198 -6.49 -20.81 8.23
C GLU A 198 -7.30 -20.12 7.11
N LYS A 199 -7.72 -21.00 6.17
CA LYS A 199 -9.01 -21.32 5.50
C LYS A 199 -10.11 -20.28 5.23
N LYS A 200 -10.08 -19.05 5.75
CA LYS A 200 -11.10 -18.00 5.46
C LYS A 200 -10.53 -16.64 5.08
N ARG A 201 -9.21 -16.50 5.04
CA ARG A 201 -8.52 -15.29 4.59
C ARG A 201 -7.77 -15.55 3.30
N THR A 202 -7.55 -14.49 2.54
CA THR A 202 -6.65 -14.53 1.39
C THR A 202 -5.24 -14.23 1.89
N ARG A 203 -4.28 -15.13 1.63
CA ARG A 203 -2.86 -14.91 1.91
C ARG A 203 -2.33 -13.81 1.00
N GLY A 204 -2.05 -12.65 1.57
CA GLY A 204 -1.32 -11.60 0.88
C GLY A 204 0.16 -11.95 0.79
N GLN A 205 0.86 -11.28 -0.11
CA GLN A 205 2.30 -11.47 -0.32
C GLN A 205 3.00 -10.13 -0.21
N ILE A 206 3.93 -10.03 0.75
CA ILE A 206 4.86 -8.91 0.87
C ILE A 206 6.00 -9.20 -0.10
N ASN A 207 6.07 -8.47 -1.21
CA ASN A 207 7.19 -8.60 -2.15
C ASN A 207 8.46 -7.97 -1.53
N LEU A 208 8.28 -6.79 -0.93
CA LEU A 208 9.23 -6.12 -0.05
C LEU A 208 8.48 -5.01 0.71
N ALA A 209 8.64 -4.94 2.03
CA ALA A 209 8.10 -3.86 2.84
C ALA A 209 9.13 -3.46 3.89
N GLY A 210 9.12 -2.22 4.34
CA GLY A 210 10.08 -1.78 5.35
C GLY A 210 10.09 -0.29 5.53
N GLN A 211 10.96 0.17 6.41
CA GLN A 211 11.09 1.57 6.74
C GLN A 211 12.48 1.93 7.25
N ILE A 212 12.87 3.17 6.94
CA ILE A 212 14.01 3.85 7.53
C ILE A 212 13.48 4.84 8.57
N VAL A 213 14.07 4.80 9.75
CA VAL A 213 13.74 5.67 10.87
C VAL A 213 14.99 6.47 11.22
N GLU A 214 14.89 7.79 11.10
CA GLU A 214 15.98 8.75 11.30
C GLU A 214 15.65 9.70 12.47
N GLN A 215 16.51 9.79 13.47
CA GLN A 215 16.40 10.79 14.54
C GLN A 215 16.93 12.15 14.02
N ILE A 216 16.01 13.00 13.55
CA ILE A 216 16.36 14.30 12.94
C ILE A 216 16.54 15.42 13.98
N ASN A 217 15.93 15.28 15.16
CA ASN A 217 16.20 16.10 16.34
C ASN A 217 15.95 15.27 17.63
N PRO A 218 16.27 15.79 18.83
CA PRO A 218 16.19 15.00 20.07
C PRO A 218 14.82 14.39 20.39
N GLN A 219 13.72 14.88 19.82
CA GLN A 219 12.36 14.42 20.10
C GLN A 219 11.55 14.14 18.82
N VAL A 220 12.17 14.14 17.65
CA VAL A 220 11.48 13.92 16.37
C VAL A 220 12.21 12.88 15.54
N LEU A 221 11.44 11.89 15.11
CA LEU A 221 11.83 10.90 14.13
C LEU A 221 11.22 11.25 12.77
N LEU A 222 12.03 11.11 11.72
CA LEU A 222 11.57 11.03 10.33
C LEU A 222 11.47 9.56 9.95
N ILE A 223 10.33 9.16 9.41
CA ILE A 223 10.06 7.80 8.97
C ILE A 223 9.81 7.81 7.48
N LYS A 224 10.59 7.03 6.73
CA LYS A 224 10.42 6.78 5.29
C LYS A 224 10.04 5.33 5.09
N GLN A 225 8.85 5.06 4.58
CA GLN A 225 8.32 3.71 4.39
C GLN A 225 8.22 3.33 2.92
N PHE A 226 8.48 2.06 2.63
CA PHE A 226 8.26 1.41 1.34
C PHE A 226 7.38 0.17 1.56
N LEU A 227 6.29 0.04 0.82
CA LEU A 227 5.39 -1.11 0.92
C LEU A 227 5.03 -1.61 -0.49
N ASP A 228 5.64 -2.69 -0.95
CA ASP A 228 5.23 -3.44 -2.15
C ASP A 228 4.50 -4.71 -1.70
N VAL A 229 3.17 -4.64 -1.72
CA VAL A 229 2.29 -5.68 -1.18
C VAL A 229 1.27 -6.11 -2.22
N ASP A 230 1.29 -7.40 -2.55
CA ASP A 230 0.27 -8.07 -3.36
C ASP A 230 -0.87 -8.57 -2.46
N MET A 231 -1.98 -7.84 -2.49
CA MET A 231 -3.20 -8.16 -1.76
C MET A 231 -4.07 -9.24 -2.43
N LYS A 232 -3.58 -9.84 -3.53
CA LYS A 232 -4.27 -10.82 -4.38
C LYS A 232 -5.65 -10.31 -4.80
N THR A 233 -5.68 -9.07 -5.28
CA THR A 233 -6.91 -8.35 -5.63
C THR A 233 -6.90 -7.96 -7.11
N ASN A 234 -8.07 -7.78 -7.70
CA ASN A 234 -8.24 -7.16 -9.02
C ASN A 234 -8.79 -5.72 -8.93
N VAL A 235 -8.92 -5.20 -7.70
CA VAL A 235 -9.42 -3.85 -7.45
C VAL A 235 -8.31 -2.83 -7.71
N GLN A 236 -8.56 -1.88 -8.60
CA GLN A 236 -7.63 -0.83 -9.00
C GLN A 236 -7.42 0.23 -7.92
N LEU A 237 -6.26 0.88 -7.94
CA LEU A 237 -5.85 1.97 -7.05
C LEU A 237 -6.86 3.11 -7.04
N VAL A 238 -7.47 3.46 -8.18
CA VAL A 238 -8.51 4.50 -8.24
C VAL A 238 -9.66 4.23 -7.27
N THR A 239 -10.04 2.96 -7.09
CA THR A 239 -11.09 2.54 -6.15
C THR A 239 -10.58 2.48 -4.71
N LEU A 240 -9.30 2.17 -4.52
CA LEU A 240 -8.68 1.99 -3.21
C LEU A 240 -8.05 3.26 -2.64
N LYS A 241 -7.94 4.33 -3.43
CA LYS A 241 -7.32 5.61 -3.03
C LYS A 241 -7.86 6.13 -1.70
N ASN A 242 -9.18 6.30 -1.60
CA ASN A 242 -9.80 6.84 -0.38
C ASN A 242 -9.66 5.90 0.83
N PRO A 243 -9.91 4.57 0.71
CA PRO A 243 -9.60 3.64 1.78
C PRO A 243 -8.13 3.68 2.24
N ILE A 244 -7.17 3.73 1.31
CA ILE A 244 -5.73 3.80 1.61
C ILE A 244 -5.40 5.07 2.39
N ILE A 245 -5.81 6.23 1.89
CA ILE A 245 -5.59 7.53 2.57
C ILE A 245 -6.16 7.49 3.98
N LYS A 246 -7.40 7.01 4.14
CA LYS A 246 -8.08 6.96 5.43
C LYS A 246 -7.36 6.06 6.43
N GLU A 247 -6.95 4.87 6.03
CA GLU A 247 -6.26 3.94 6.95
C GLU A 247 -4.84 4.41 7.25
N PHE A 248 -4.13 5.00 6.29
CA PHE A 248 -2.81 5.59 6.54
C PHE A 248 -2.87 6.76 7.54
N LEU A 249 -3.81 7.70 7.36
CA LEU A 249 -3.97 8.83 8.29
C LEU A 249 -4.35 8.35 9.70
N LYS A 250 -5.23 7.37 9.82
CA LYS A 250 -5.56 6.77 11.13
C LYS A 250 -4.37 6.10 11.79
N TYR A 251 -3.54 5.38 11.02
CA TYR A 251 -2.33 4.76 11.54
C TYR A 251 -1.34 5.82 12.04
N HIS A 252 -1.10 6.85 11.24
CA HIS A 252 -0.25 7.98 11.62
C HIS A 252 -0.77 8.72 12.86
N GLU A 253 -2.06 9.02 12.92
CA GLU A 253 -2.70 9.63 14.08
C GLU A 253 -2.60 8.74 15.33
N SER A 254 -2.78 7.42 15.18
CA SER A 254 -2.66 6.47 16.30
C SER A 254 -1.24 6.41 16.85
N LEU A 255 -0.22 6.47 15.97
CA LEU A 255 1.18 6.61 16.39
C LEU A 255 1.40 7.91 17.15
N GLN A 256 0.98 9.05 16.58
CA GLN A 256 1.15 10.36 17.22
C GLN A 256 0.50 10.39 18.61
N ASN A 257 -0.75 9.92 18.71
CA ASN A 257 -1.47 9.85 19.98
C ASN A 257 -0.77 8.94 20.98
N TYR A 258 -0.29 7.78 20.55
CA TYR A 258 0.45 6.87 21.42
C TYR A 258 1.67 7.56 22.03
N PHE A 259 2.51 8.19 21.21
CA PHE A 259 3.74 8.82 21.71
C PHE A 259 3.49 10.10 22.50
N ASN A 260 2.47 10.88 22.16
CA ASN A 260 2.11 12.08 22.91
C ASN A 260 1.57 11.77 24.31
N LEU A 261 0.90 10.61 24.50
CA LEU A 261 0.40 10.18 25.81
C LEU A 261 1.50 9.66 26.75
N GLN A 262 2.71 9.40 26.24
CA GLN A 262 3.84 8.87 27.00
C GLN A 262 4.86 9.96 27.39
N GLN A 263 4.59 11.22 27.03
CA GLN A 263 5.40 12.40 27.41
C GLN A 263 4.83 13.05 28.66
#